data_AF-A0A819D0N5-F1
#
_entry.id   AF-A0A819D0N5-F1
#
_cell.length_a   1.000
_cell.length_b   1.000
_cell.length_c   1.000
_cell.angle_alpha   90.00
_cell.angle_beta   90.00
_cell.angle_gamma   90.00
#
_symmetry.space_group_name_H-M   'P 1'
#
loop_
_entity.id
_entity.type
_entity.pdbx_description
1 polymer ?
#
loop_
_entity_poly.entity_id
_entity_poly.type
_entity_poly.pdbx_seq_one_letter_code
_entity_poly.pdbx_strand_id
1 'polypeptide(L)'
;MNIDDEEILNESTNILKNDITSTVDTDFYLAYKKLPNKTAVTIRLFERNDYYTCHGDDALFIARELLHSTNALKYWKTSDGNKPLETIYVSNKQFENILRKLLLIKQYRVEIWKKTQKLSNDWTLAYHGSPGNLTQFEDILFSSSSTSQESSGVLSCKLAIENGVTMLGLALIDVHTLTIKLCEVTVSNHYSNLETILVQLGPKECLLPTFTSTEDNYLQLKTVIEKSGVLVTERPKADFSSKDIKQDLCRLLIKNKDEENDKFEMKIGVMPEMQMEHAKCALSAAIKFLQHIRDLRYT
;
A
#
# COMPACT_ATOMS: atom_id res chain seq x y z
N MET A 1 18.52 -6.79 -40.34
CA MET A 1 17.17 -6.93 -39.76
C MET A 1 16.63 -8.21 -40.32
N ASN A 2 16.53 -9.24 -39.49
CA ASN A 2 16.10 -10.56 -39.94
C ASN A 2 14.61 -10.53 -40.27
N ILE A 3 14.24 -11.23 -41.33
CA ILE A 3 12.86 -11.36 -41.83
C ILE A 3 11.92 -11.90 -40.73
N ASP A 4 12.45 -12.70 -39.81
CA ASP A 4 11.72 -13.25 -38.66
C ASP A 4 11.32 -12.18 -37.62
N ASP A 5 12.10 -11.10 -37.46
CA ASP A 5 11.79 -10.03 -36.50
C ASP A 5 10.65 -9.11 -37.00
N GLU A 6 10.52 -8.93 -38.32
CA GLU A 6 9.42 -8.19 -38.94
C GLU A 6 8.11 -8.99 -38.92
N GLU A 7 8.18 -10.31 -39.04
CA GLU A 7 7.01 -11.19 -39.05
C GLU A 7 6.37 -11.30 -37.65
N ILE A 8 7.19 -11.38 -36.59
CA ILE A 8 6.72 -11.37 -35.19
C ILE A 8 6.12 -10.00 -34.82
N LEU A 9 6.70 -8.89 -35.31
CA LEU A 9 6.13 -7.55 -35.11
C LEU A 9 4.81 -7.39 -35.88
N ASN A 10 4.70 -7.96 -37.08
CA ASN A 10 3.50 -7.93 -37.91
C ASN A 10 2.37 -8.83 -37.36
N GLU A 11 2.67 -9.99 -36.77
CA GLU A 11 1.68 -10.80 -36.06
C GLU A 11 1.21 -10.11 -34.77
N SER A 12 2.12 -9.55 -33.99
CA SER A 12 1.79 -8.79 -32.77
C SER A 12 0.92 -7.56 -33.08
N THR A 13 1.18 -6.87 -34.19
CA THR A 13 0.37 -5.72 -34.63
C THR A 13 -0.94 -6.11 -35.30
N ASN A 14 -1.04 -7.29 -35.93
CA ASN A 14 -2.31 -7.80 -36.49
C ASN A 14 -3.26 -8.34 -35.42
N ILE A 15 -2.74 -8.96 -34.35
CA ILE A 15 -3.56 -9.34 -33.17
C ILE A 15 -4.14 -8.08 -32.52
N LEU A 16 -3.35 -7.02 -32.38
CA LEU A 16 -3.81 -5.74 -31.82
C LEU A 16 -4.87 -5.02 -32.67
N LYS A 17 -4.92 -5.22 -34.00
CA LYS A 17 -5.91 -4.55 -34.88
C LYS A 17 -7.31 -5.15 -34.78
N ASN A 18 -7.42 -6.45 -34.53
CA ASN A 18 -8.71 -7.15 -34.49
C ASN A 18 -9.42 -7.07 -33.13
N ASP A 19 -8.71 -6.71 -32.05
CA ASP A 19 -9.25 -6.63 -30.69
C ASP A 19 -9.53 -5.19 -30.20
N ILE A 20 -9.45 -4.19 -31.09
CA ILE A 20 -9.86 -2.81 -30.77
C ILE A 20 -11.37 -2.78 -30.58
N THR A 21 -11.78 -2.66 -29.33
CA THR A 21 -13.19 -2.82 -28.94
C THR A 21 -13.91 -1.49 -28.77
N SER A 22 -13.18 -0.41 -28.49
CA SER A 22 -13.73 0.94 -28.36
C SER A 22 -12.63 2.00 -28.46
N THR A 23 -13.02 3.25 -28.72
CA THR A 23 -12.12 4.41 -28.65
C THR A 23 -12.06 4.93 -27.22
N VAL A 24 -10.87 5.21 -26.69
CA VAL A 24 -10.75 5.83 -25.36
C VAL A 24 -11.32 7.26 -25.41
N ASP A 25 -12.00 7.66 -24.34
CA ASP A 25 -12.28 9.07 -24.11
C ASP A 25 -10.96 9.85 -23.99
N THR A 26 -10.76 10.83 -24.87
CA THR A 26 -9.50 11.59 -24.97
C THR A 26 -9.13 12.22 -23.63
N ASP A 27 -10.11 12.78 -22.94
CA ASP A 27 -9.90 13.48 -21.68
C ASP A 27 -9.50 12.50 -20.57
N PHE A 28 -10.16 11.34 -20.48
CA PHE A 28 -9.74 10.26 -19.60
C PHE A 28 -8.29 9.84 -19.87
N TYR A 29 -7.92 9.64 -21.14
CA TYR A 29 -6.56 9.18 -21.48
C TYR A 29 -5.49 10.21 -21.11
N LEU A 30 -5.77 11.50 -21.31
CA LEU A 30 -4.88 12.58 -20.88
C LEU A 30 -4.78 12.66 -19.35
N ALA A 31 -5.88 12.48 -18.62
CA ALA A 31 -5.86 12.42 -17.16
C ALA A 31 -5.10 11.20 -16.63
N TYR A 32 -5.33 10.02 -17.22
CA TYR A 32 -4.66 8.77 -16.88
C TYR A 32 -3.14 8.88 -17.01
N LYS A 33 -2.65 9.52 -18.09
CA LYS A 33 -1.22 9.77 -18.29
C LYS A 33 -0.58 10.72 -17.28
N LYS A 34 -1.37 11.61 -16.66
CA LYS A 34 -0.91 12.58 -15.67
C LYS A 34 -0.90 12.02 -14.25
N LEU A 35 -1.42 10.82 -14.04
CA LEU A 35 -1.45 10.22 -12.70
C LEU A 35 -0.03 10.02 -12.17
N PRO A 36 0.18 10.17 -10.85
CA PRO A 36 1.49 9.95 -10.24
C PRO A 36 2.02 8.56 -10.56
N ASN A 37 3.34 8.40 -10.65
CA ASN A 37 3.94 7.07 -10.74
C ASN A 37 3.55 6.24 -9.51
N LYS A 38 3.32 4.94 -9.72
CA LYS A 38 3.03 3.97 -8.67
C LYS A 38 4.01 2.81 -8.73
N THR A 39 4.08 2.06 -7.64
CA THR A 39 4.87 0.82 -7.60
C THR A 39 4.14 -0.31 -8.32
N ALA A 40 4.87 -1.36 -8.73
CA ALA A 40 4.30 -2.52 -9.40
C ALA A 40 3.32 -3.33 -8.52
N VAL A 41 3.37 -3.13 -7.21
CA VAL A 41 2.50 -3.77 -6.20
C VAL A 41 1.28 -2.91 -5.83
N THR A 42 1.05 -1.81 -6.55
CA THR A 42 -0.16 -0.99 -6.41
C THR A 42 -1.02 -1.14 -7.66
N ILE A 43 -2.29 -1.49 -7.51
CA ILE A 43 -3.26 -1.62 -8.60
C ILE A 43 -4.25 -0.46 -8.54
N ARG A 44 -4.48 0.20 -9.67
CA ARG A 44 -5.47 1.27 -9.82
C ARG A 44 -6.73 0.78 -10.51
N LEU A 45 -7.87 1.00 -9.87
CA LEU A 45 -9.18 0.86 -10.49
C LEU A 45 -9.86 2.21 -10.58
N PHE A 46 -10.62 2.41 -11.65
CA PHE A 46 -11.32 3.63 -11.94
C PHE A 46 -12.81 3.37 -11.85
N GLU A 47 -13.47 3.97 -10.88
CA GLU A 47 -14.91 3.86 -10.73
C GLU A 47 -15.60 4.58 -11.89
N ARG A 48 -16.51 3.86 -12.53
CA ARG A 48 -17.50 4.38 -13.45
C ARG A 48 -18.86 4.33 -12.74
N ASN A 49 -19.94 4.72 -13.42
CA ASN A 49 -21.24 4.84 -12.76
C ASN A 49 -21.73 3.53 -12.11
N ASP A 50 -21.54 2.39 -12.79
CA ASP A 50 -22.10 1.09 -12.40
C ASP A 50 -21.08 -0.07 -12.46
N TYR A 51 -19.82 0.23 -12.79
CA TYR A 51 -18.73 -0.73 -12.90
C TYR A 51 -17.38 -0.04 -12.67
N TYR A 52 -16.29 -0.81 -12.66
CA TYR A 52 -14.93 -0.32 -12.57
C TYR A 52 -14.16 -0.63 -13.85
N THR A 53 -13.18 0.20 -14.18
CA THR A 53 -12.20 -0.12 -15.23
C THR A 53 -10.80 -0.20 -14.66
N CYS A 54 -9.99 -1.08 -15.23
CA CYS A 54 -8.56 -1.20 -14.96
C CYS A 54 -7.80 -1.09 -16.28
N HIS A 55 -6.60 -0.50 -16.29
CA HIS A 55 -5.90 -0.15 -17.53
C HIS A 55 -4.41 -0.51 -17.53
N GLY A 56 -3.83 -0.68 -18.72
CA GLY A 56 -2.39 -0.93 -18.93
C GLY A 56 -1.90 -2.21 -18.24
N ASP A 57 -0.75 -2.11 -17.57
CA ASP A 57 -0.14 -3.23 -16.86
C ASP A 57 -1.05 -3.84 -15.78
N ASP A 58 -1.86 -2.99 -15.12
CA ASP A 58 -2.80 -3.45 -14.11
C ASP A 58 -3.92 -4.29 -14.73
N ALA A 59 -4.40 -3.92 -15.92
CA ALA A 59 -5.37 -4.70 -16.67
C ALA A 59 -4.77 -6.05 -17.06
N LEU A 60 -3.56 -6.05 -17.62
CA LEU A 60 -2.84 -7.27 -18.01
C LEU A 60 -2.66 -8.22 -16.82
N PHE A 61 -2.25 -7.68 -15.67
CA PHE A 61 -2.11 -8.42 -14.43
C PHE A 61 -3.44 -9.03 -13.99
N ILE A 62 -4.51 -8.24 -13.88
CA ILE A 62 -5.83 -8.73 -13.44
C ILE A 62 -6.36 -9.84 -14.36
N ALA A 63 -6.27 -9.68 -15.69
CA ALA A 63 -6.71 -10.70 -16.65
C ALA A 63 -6.02 -12.05 -16.43
N ARG A 64 -4.70 -12.03 -16.27
CA ARG A 64 -3.88 -13.25 -16.19
C ARG A 64 -3.91 -13.87 -14.80
N GLU A 65 -3.71 -13.06 -13.78
CA GLU A 65 -3.43 -13.52 -12.42
C GLU A 65 -4.68 -13.67 -11.56
N LEU A 66 -5.74 -12.88 -11.81
CA LEU A 66 -6.93 -12.88 -10.96
C LEU A 66 -8.16 -13.47 -11.64
N LEU A 67 -8.34 -13.19 -12.94
CA LEU A 67 -9.48 -13.68 -13.73
C LEU A 67 -9.15 -14.94 -14.53
N HIS A 68 -7.86 -15.23 -14.75
CA HIS A 68 -7.37 -16.33 -15.59
C HIS A 68 -8.05 -16.39 -16.97
N SER A 69 -8.29 -15.22 -17.57
CA SER A 69 -8.99 -15.11 -18.85
C SER A 69 -8.48 -13.93 -19.67
N THR A 70 -7.85 -14.22 -20.80
CA THR A 70 -7.43 -13.21 -21.79
C THR A 70 -8.61 -12.58 -22.52
N ASN A 71 -9.75 -13.28 -22.62
CA ASN A 71 -10.97 -12.79 -23.27
C ASN A 71 -11.59 -11.59 -22.53
N ALA A 72 -11.28 -11.42 -21.25
CA ALA A 72 -11.70 -10.27 -20.45
C ALA A 72 -10.96 -8.97 -20.85
N LEU A 73 -9.80 -9.10 -21.50
CA LEU A 73 -9.00 -7.97 -21.95
C LEU A 73 -9.62 -7.34 -23.19
N LYS A 74 -9.67 -6.01 -23.17
CA LYS A 74 -10.18 -5.14 -24.21
C LYS A 74 -9.12 -4.12 -24.55
N TYR A 75 -9.10 -3.67 -25.79
CA TYR A 75 -8.10 -2.70 -26.24
C TYR A 75 -8.81 -1.42 -26.65
N TRP A 76 -8.47 -0.33 -25.96
CA TRP A 76 -8.98 0.99 -26.26
C TRP A 76 -8.05 1.71 -27.22
N LYS A 77 -8.58 2.18 -28.36
CA LYS A 77 -7.80 2.99 -29.29
C LYS A 77 -7.46 4.32 -28.64
N THR A 78 -6.17 4.67 -28.60
CA THR A 78 -5.70 5.92 -28.00
C THR A 78 -5.77 7.07 -29.00
N SER A 79 -5.99 8.29 -28.49
CA SER A 79 -6.15 9.51 -29.31
C SER A 79 -4.84 9.98 -29.96
N ASP A 80 -3.69 9.58 -29.41
CA ASP A 80 -2.36 9.91 -29.89
C ASP A 80 -1.84 8.96 -30.98
N GLY A 81 -2.64 7.96 -31.41
CA GLY A 81 -2.25 6.99 -32.44
C GLY A 81 -1.18 5.99 -31.99
N ASN A 82 -0.82 5.98 -30.71
CA ASN A 82 0.12 5.02 -30.13
C ASN A 82 -0.52 3.63 -29.94
N LYS A 83 0.23 2.72 -29.29
CA LYS A 83 -0.24 1.40 -28.89
C LYS A 83 -1.59 1.52 -28.16
N PRO A 84 -2.59 0.65 -28.47
CA PRO A 84 -3.87 0.69 -27.78
C PRO A 84 -3.71 0.41 -26.29
N LEU A 85 -4.59 1.00 -25.48
CA LEU A 85 -4.59 0.87 -24.03
C LEU A 85 -5.35 -0.39 -23.62
N GLU A 86 -4.63 -1.35 -23.03
CA GLU A 86 -5.22 -2.54 -22.42
C GLU A 86 -6.22 -2.13 -21.33
N THR A 87 -7.39 -2.74 -21.33
CA THR A 87 -8.49 -2.37 -20.44
C THR A 87 -9.31 -3.59 -20.04
N ILE A 88 -9.73 -3.65 -18.78
CA ILE A 88 -10.72 -4.62 -18.29
C ILE A 88 -11.90 -3.88 -17.69
N TYR A 89 -13.09 -4.39 -18.00
CA TYR A 89 -14.35 -4.00 -17.35
C TYR A 89 -14.60 -4.93 -16.17
N VAL A 90 -14.82 -4.35 -15.00
CA VAL A 90 -14.97 -5.06 -13.75
C VAL A 90 -16.34 -4.73 -13.18
N SER A 91 -17.25 -5.68 -13.19
CA SER A 91 -18.56 -5.54 -12.50
C SER A 91 -18.36 -5.40 -10.99
N ASN A 92 -19.36 -4.86 -10.27
CA ASN A 92 -19.32 -4.75 -8.81
C ASN A 92 -18.99 -6.09 -8.13
N LYS A 93 -19.59 -7.19 -8.59
CA LYS A 93 -19.31 -8.54 -8.06
C LYS A 93 -17.86 -8.97 -8.31
N GLN A 94 -17.31 -8.69 -9.48
CA GLN A 94 -15.90 -8.99 -9.78
C GLN A 94 -14.96 -8.10 -8.97
N PHE A 95 -15.34 -6.84 -8.73
CA PHE A 95 -14.57 -5.89 -7.94
C PHE A 95 -14.33 -6.42 -6.53
N GLU A 96 -15.35 -6.90 -5.83
CA GLU A 96 -15.18 -7.46 -4.49
C GLU A 96 -14.20 -8.65 -4.48
N ASN A 97 -14.33 -9.55 -5.45
CA ASN A 97 -13.44 -10.71 -5.57
C ASN A 97 -12.00 -10.31 -5.87
N ILE A 98 -11.80 -9.35 -6.79
CA ILE A 98 -10.48 -8.80 -7.12
C ILE A 98 -9.87 -8.14 -5.88
N LEU A 99 -10.65 -7.34 -5.16
CA LEU A 99 -10.21 -6.63 -3.96
C LEU A 99 -9.73 -7.60 -2.87
N ARG A 100 -10.51 -8.67 -2.60
CA ARG A 100 -10.11 -9.74 -1.67
C ARG A 100 -8.80 -10.41 -2.12
N LYS A 101 -8.69 -10.79 -3.39
CA LYS A 101 -7.46 -11.43 -3.90
C LYS A 101 -6.25 -10.52 -3.81
N LEU A 102 -6.40 -9.23 -4.11
CA LEU A 102 -5.30 -8.26 -4.07
C LEU A 102 -4.83 -8.02 -2.64
N LEU A 103 -5.74 -7.64 -1.74
CA LEU A 103 -5.39 -7.22 -0.39
C LEU A 103 -5.01 -8.40 0.53
N LEU A 104 -5.75 -9.52 0.44
CA LEU A 104 -5.62 -10.62 1.40
C LEU A 104 -4.68 -11.72 0.92
N ILE A 105 -4.62 -11.99 -0.39
CA ILE A 105 -3.84 -13.11 -0.95
C ILE A 105 -2.53 -12.64 -1.56
N LYS A 106 -2.59 -11.74 -2.55
CA LYS A 106 -1.41 -11.26 -3.26
C LYS A 106 -0.60 -10.26 -2.45
N GLN A 107 -1.18 -9.67 -1.39
CA GLN A 107 -0.57 -8.64 -0.54
C GLN A 107 -0.21 -7.35 -1.33
N TYR A 108 -1.12 -6.91 -2.21
CA TYR A 108 -0.97 -5.72 -3.05
C TYR A 108 -1.72 -4.53 -2.43
N ARG A 109 -1.38 -3.32 -2.86
CA ARG A 109 -2.15 -2.11 -2.57
C ARG A 109 -3.19 -1.86 -3.66
N VAL A 110 -4.29 -1.24 -3.27
CA VAL A 110 -5.38 -0.87 -4.18
C VAL A 110 -5.67 0.62 -4.05
N GLU A 111 -5.82 1.28 -5.19
CA GLU A 111 -6.24 2.67 -5.31
C GLU A 111 -7.50 2.73 -6.17
N ILE A 112 -8.56 3.35 -5.66
CA ILE A 112 -9.82 3.58 -6.36
C ILE A 112 -9.92 5.05 -6.70
N TRP A 113 -9.87 5.33 -7.99
CA TRP A 113 -9.98 6.67 -8.55
C TRP A 113 -11.42 6.93 -8.98
N LYS A 114 -11.95 8.12 -8.66
CA LYS A 114 -13.28 8.57 -9.08
C LYS A 114 -13.19 9.92 -9.77
N LYS A 115 -14.20 10.25 -10.56
CA LYS A 115 -14.37 11.61 -11.08
C LYS A 115 -14.86 12.55 -9.98
N THR A 116 -14.25 13.72 -9.86
CA THR A 116 -14.65 14.75 -8.87
C THR A 116 -16.13 15.17 -9.04
N GLN A 117 -16.60 15.23 -10.28
CA GLN A 117 -18.00 15.45 -10.65
C GLN A 117 -18.37 14.53 -11.81
N LYS A 118 -19.66 14.19 -11.95
CA LYS A 118 -20.12 13.26 -13.01
C LYS A 118 -19.72 13.70 -14.43
N LEU A 119 -19.60 15.01 -14.66
CA LEU A 119 -19.25 15.62 -15.95
C LEU A 119 -17.77 16.05 -16.03
N SER A 120 -17.01 16.02 -14.93
CA SER A 120 -15.60 16.38 -14.96
C SER A 120 -14.74 15.22 -15.47
N ASN A 121 -13.59 15.56 -16.04
CA ASN A 121 -12.53 14.59 -16.37
C ASN A 121 -11.37 14.64 -15.38
N ASP A 122 -11.53 15.38 -14.29
CA ASP A 122 -10.63 15.36 -13.15
C ASP A 122 -10.91 14.12 -12.30
N TRP A 123 -9.86 13.31 -12.12
CA TRP A 123 -9.86 12.10 -11.32
C TRP A 123 -9.14 12.34 -10.02
N THR A 124 -9.78 11.94 -8.92
CA THR A 124 -9.21 12.00 -7.57
C THR A 124 -9.17 10.61 -6.96
N LEU A 125 -8.19 10.38 -6.08
CA LEU A 125 -8.09 9.15 -5.31
C LEU A 125 -9.17 9.18 -4.24
N ALA A 126 -10.22 8.37 -4.42
CA ALA A 126 -11.34 8.32 -3.48
C ALA A 126 -11.10 7.31 -2.35
N TYR A 127 -10.55 6.14 -2.70
CA TYR A 127 -10.25 5.11 -1.72
C TYR A 127 -8.88 4.50 -1.96
N HIS A 128 -8.25 4.07 -0.89
CA HIS A 128 -6.98 3.39 -0.85
C HIS A 128 -7.01 2.30 0.21
N GLY A 129 -6.34 1.20 -0.08
CA GLY A 129 -6.17 0.10 0.86
C GLY A 129 -4.86 -0.59 0.62
N SER A 130 -4.33 -1.12 1.70
CA SER A 130 -3.12 -1.94 1.70
C SER A 130 -3.38 -3.17 2.57
N PRO A 131 -2.52 -4.20 2.50
CA PRO A 131 -2.69 -5.37 3.35
C PRO A 131 -2.63 -5.05 4.85
N GLY A 132 -1.92 -3.99 5.24
CA GLY A 132 -1.87 -3.50 6.61
C GLY A 132 -2.98 -2.51 6.97
N ASN A 133 -3.77 -2.04 6.01
CA ASN A 133 -4.88 -1.12 6.26
C ASN A 133 -6.08 -1.42 5.36
N LEU A 134 -7.00 -2.20 5.92
CA LEU A 134 -8.24 -2.60 5.25
C LEU A 134 -9.42 -1.68 5.56
N THR A 135 -9.23 -0.65 6.42
CA THR A 135 -10.32 0.13 7.03
C THR A 135 -11.34 0.69 6.02
N GLN A 136 -10.90 1.12 4.84
CA GLN A 136 -11.80 1.71 3.82
C GLN A 136 -12.59 0.67 3.02
N PHE A 137 -12.25 -0.61 3.15
CA PHE A 137 -12.85 -1.71 2.41
C PHE A 137 -13.47 -2.77 3.32
N GLU A 138 -13.57 -2.53 4.63
CA GLU A 138 -14.10 -3.50 5.60
C GLU A 138 -15.49 -4.00 5.22
N ASP A 139 -16.42 -3.08 4.90
CA ASP A 139 -17.78 -3.43 4.50
C ASP A 139 -17.81 -4.34 3.26
N ILE A 140 -16.90 -4.11 2.32
CA ILE A 140 -16.83 -4.89 1.08
C ILE A 140 -16.18 -6.24 1.35
N LEU A 141 -15.08 -6.27 2.11
CA LEU A 141 -14.30 -7.47 2.37
C LEU A 141 -15.05 -8.44 3.28
N PHE A 142 -15.71 -7.94 4.34
CA PHE A 142 -16.27 -8.74 5.43
C PHE A 142 -17.80 -8.86 5.42
N SER A 143 -18.50 -8.30 4.43
CA SER A 143 -19.96 -8.45 4.29
C SER A 143 -20.46 -9.90 4.09
N SER A 144 -19.60 -10.82 3.64
CA SER A 144 -20.03 -12.17 3.21
C SER A 144 -19.28 -13.35 3.85
N SER A 145 -18.32 -13.13 4.75
CA SER A 145 -17.49 -14.21 5.28
C SER A 145 -17.16 -14.07 6.76
N SER A 146 -17.34 -15.18 7.50
CA SER A 146 -16.85 -15.44 8.87
C SER A 146 -15.32 -15.58 8.95
N THR A 147 -14.58 -14.93 8.05
CA THR A 147 -13.13 -14.98 8.04
C THR A 147 -12.66 -14.16 9.22
N SER A 148 -12.06 -14.84 10.19
CA SER A 148 -11.42 -14.26 11.36
C SER A 148 -10.60 -13.05 10.96
N GLN A 149 -10.71 -11.95 11.72
CA GLN A 149 -9.83 -10.79 11.60
C GLN A 149 -8.39 -11.27 11.79
N GLU A 150 -7.70 -11.57 10.70
CA GLU A 150 -6.25 -11.77 10.74
C GLU A 150 -5.62 -10.43 11.06
N SER A 151 -4.71 -10.43 12.05
CA SER A 151 -3.90 -9.29 12.46
C SER A 151 -3.44 -8.47 11.25
N SER A 152 -3.99 -7.25 11.11
CA SER A 152 -3.66 -6.28 10.06
C SER A 152 -2.86 -5.14 10.69
N GLY A 153 -1.84 -5.48 11.48
CA GLY A 153 -0.95 -4.48 12.06
C GLY A 153 -0.01 -3.90 11.00
N VAL A 154 0.20 -2.59 11.05
CA VAL A 154 1.28 -1.92 10.32
C VAL A 154 2.50 -1.87 11.22
N LEU A 155 3.56 -2.58 10.81
CA LEU A 155 4.88 -2.50 11.45
C LEU A 155 5.66 -1.33 10.82
N SER A 156 6.52 -0.70 11.60
CA SER A 156 7.48 0.29 11.12
C SER A 156 8.82 0.02 11.76
N CYS A 157 9.90 0.14 10.99
CA CYS A 157 11.25 -0.15 11.45
C CYS A 157 12.18 1.05 11.26
N LYS A 158 13.01 1.33 12.27
CA LYS A 158 14.10 2.28 12.20
C LYS A 158 15.40 1.57 12.58
N LEU A 159 16.32 1.50 11.62
CA LEU A 159 17.65 0.94 11.86
C LEU A 159 18.63 2.05 12.25
N ALA A 160 19.44 1.77 13.25
CA ALA A 160 20.53 2.62 13.72
C ALA A 160 21.77 1.77 14.00
N ILE A 161 22.95 2.38 13.89
CA ILE A 161 24.23 1.73 14.22
C ILE A 161 24.88 2.58 15.29
N GLU A 162 25.02 2.00 16.49
CA GLU A 162 25.58 2.67 17.65
C GLU A 162 26.79 1.87 18.13
N ASN A 163 27.97 2.50 18.18
CA ASN A 163 29.21 1.85 18.61
C ASN A 163 29.51 0.52 17.86
N GLY A 164 29.14 0.44 16.59
CA GLY A 164 29.31 -0.77 15.76
C GLY A 164 28.26 -1.85 16.00
N VAL A 165 27.29 -1.64 16.88
CA VAL A 165 26.14 -2.53 17.12
C VAL A 165 24.95 -2.03 16.31
N THR A 166 24.33 -2.92 15.54
CA THR A 166 23.11 -2.59 14.80
C THR A 166 21.90 -2.75 15.72
N MET A 167 21.16 -1.65 15.89
CA MET A 167 19.95 -1.54 16.68
C MET A 167 18.75 -1.37 15.74
N LEU A 168 17.64 -2.03 16.08
CA LEU A 168 16.39 -1.96 15.35
C LEU A 168 15.28 -1.50 16.29
N GLY A 169 14.76 -0.29 16.04
CA GLY A 169 13.55 0.21 16.65
C GLY A 169 12.32 -0.22 15.85
N LEU A 170 11.34 -0.78 16.54
CA LEU A 170 10.13 -1.35 15.96
C LEU A 170 8.90 -0.70 16.60
N ALA A 171 7.92 -0.38 15.76
CA ALA A 171 6.61 0.06 16.19
C ALA A 171 5.52 -0.64 15.40
N LEU A 172 4.61 -1.32 16.10
CA LEU A 172 3.42 -1.94 15.50
C LEU A 172 2.19 -1.16 15.94
N ILE A 173 1.37 -0.73 14.98
CA ILE A 173 0.04 -0.19 15.23
C ILE A 173 -0.98 -1.18 14.68
N ASP A 174 -1.86 -1.66 15.55
CA ASP A 174 -3.03 -2.45 15.18
C ASP A 174 -4.28 -1.59 15.39
N VAL A 175 -4.88 -1.18 14.27
CA VAL A 175 -6.08 -0.32 14.25
C VAL A 175 -7.34 -1.05 14.70
N HIS A 176 -7.38 -2.39 14.65
CA HIS A 176 -8.55 -3.17 15.07
C HIS A 176 -8.55 -3.35 16.59
N THR A 177 -7.40 -3.70 17.17
CA THR A 177 -7.27 -3.85 18.63
C THR A 177 -7.01 -2.53 19.35
N LEU A 178 -6.83 -1.43 18.60
CA LEU A 178 -6.46 -0.11 19.12
C LEU A 178 -5.19 -0.16 19.99
N THR A 179 -4.23 -1.00 19.60
CA THR A 179 -2.99 -1.19 20.35
C THR A 179 -1.78 -0.65 19.60
N ILE A 180 -0.86 -0.06 20.37
CA ILE A 180 0.47 0.36 19.90
C ILE A 180 1.49 -0.46 20.69
N LYS A 181 2.40 -1.13 19.98
CA LYS A 181 3.50 -1.89 20.58
C LYS A 181 4.82 -1.32 20.13
N LEU A 182 5.74 -1.10 21.07
CA LEU A 182 7.08 -0.59 20.82
C LEU A 182 8.13 -1.59 21.30
N CYS A 183 9.22 -1.71 20.55
CA CYS A 183 10.31 -2.61 20.89
C CYS A 183 11.63 -2.09 20.30
N GLU A 184 12.72 -2.24 21.04
CA GLU A 184 14.08 -2.06 20.54
C GLU A 184 14.87 -3.32 20.76
N VAL A 185 15.51 -3.78 19.69
CA VAL A 185 16.32 -4.99 19.73
C VAL A 185 17.65 -4.75 19.04
N THR A 186 18.71 -5.34 19.59
CA THR A 186 19.94 -5.55 18.85
C THR A 186 19.68 -6.60 17.78
N VAL A 187 20.15 -6.36 16.57
CA VAL A 187 20.06 -7.31 15.46
C VAL A 187 21.42 -7.90 15.17
N SER A 188 21.47 -9.23 15.13
CA SER A 188 22.62 -9.96 14.60
C SER A 188 22.67 -9.83 13.07
N ASN A 189 23.79 -10.24 12.46
CA ASN A 189 23.98 -10.19 11.00
C ASN A 189 22.90 -10.93 10.18
N HIS A 190 22.12 -11.81 10.81
CA HIS A 190 21.08 -12.60 10.15
C HIS A 190 19.65 -12.15 10.48
N TYR A 191 19.45 -11.11 11.30
CA TYR A 191 18.12 -10.59 11.66
C TYR A 191 17.15 -11.63 12.26
N SER A 192 17.65 -12.72 12.86
CA SER A 192 16.83 -13.81 13.45
C SER A 192 15.78 -13.31 14.47
N ASN A 193 16.15 -12.28 15.24
CA ASN A 193 15.26 -11.66 16.22
C ASN A 193 14.07 -10.99 15.53
N LEU A 194 14.32 -10.34 14.38
CA LEU A 194 13.27 -9.73 13.58
C LEU A 194 12.36 -10.79 12.96
N GLU A 195 12.91 -11.85 12.37
CA GLU A 195 12.09 -12.95 11.82
C GLU A 195 11.14 -13.53 12.87
N THR A 196 11.64 -13.72 14.09
CA THR A 196 10.82 -14.18 15.21
C THR A 196 9.68 -13.21 15.53
N ILE A 197 9.96 -11.90 15.55
CA ILE A 197 8.95 -10.86 15.77
C ILE A 197 7.93 -10.83 14.63
N LEU A 198 8.37 -10.93 13.38
CA LEU A 198 7.49 -10.95 12.21
C LEU A 198 6.54 -12.15 12.24
N VAL A 199 7.05 -13.33 12.59
CA VAL A 199 6.23 -14.54 12.74
C VAL A 199 5.23 -14.43 13.88
N GLN A 200 5.64 -13.90 15.03
CA GLN A 200 4.77 -13.79 16.21
C GLN A 200 3.68 -12.73 16.07
N LEU A 201 4.02 -11.56 15.51
CA LEU A 201 3.09 -10.45 15.38
C LEU A 201 2.25 -10.54 14.10
N GLY A 202 2.77 -11.22 13.06
CA GLY A 202 2.12 -11.40 11.77
C GLY A 202 1.70 -10.10 11.08
N PRO A 203 2.50 -9.00 11.09
CA PRO A 203 2.12 -7.79 10.39
C PRO A 203 2.01 -8.06 8.89
N LYS A 204 1.10 -7.37 8.22
CA LYS A 204 0.88 -7.53 6.77
C LYS A 204 1.58 -6.45 5.94
N GLU A 205 1.95 -5.35 6.58
CA GLU A 205 2.72 -4.27 5.96
C GLU A 205 3.77 -3.73 6.93
N CYS A 206 4.95 -3.43 6.40
CA CYS A 206 6.07 -2.90 7.14
C CYS A 206 6.61 -1.62 6.48
N LEU A 207 6.75 -0.55 7.25
CA LEU A 207 7.29 0.72 6.79
C LEU A 207 8.80 0.76 7.00
N LEU A 208 9.53 1.17 5.96
CA LEU A 208 10.97 1.45 6.02
C LEU A 208 11.24 2.88 5.54
N PRO A 209 12.27 3.56 6.06
CA PRO A 209 12.77 4.79 5.46
C PRO A 209 13.24 4.52 4.02
N THR A 210 12.97 5.42 3.08
CA THR A 210 13.54 5.33 1.72
C THR A 210 15.05 5.23 1.81
N PHE A 211 15.66 4.29 1.09
CA PHE A 211 17.09 4.02 1.15
C PHE A 211 17.68 3.84 -0.26
N THR A 212 18.99 3.99 -0.38
CA THR A 212 19.70 3.76 -1.65
C THR A 212 20.25 2.34 -1.74
N SER A 213 20.55 1.88 -2.96
CA SER A 213 21.13 0.55 -3.20
C SER A 213 22.51 0.33 -2.54
N THR A 214 23.12 1.39 -2.02
CA THR A 214 24.39 1.36 -1.29
C THR A 214 24.22 1.15 0.22
N GLU A 215 22.99 1.19 0.73
CA GLU A 215 22.68 0.97 2.15
C GLU A 215 22.42 -0.53 2.41
N ASP A 216 23.49 -1.34 2.41
CA ASP A 216 23.42 -2.82 2.48
C ASP A 216 22.55 -3.34 3.63
N ASN A 217 22.60 -2.70 4.81
CA ASN A 217 21.80 -3.08 5.97
C ASN A 217 20.30 -2.95 5.72
N TYR A 218 19.85 -1.87 5.06
CA TYR A 218 18.44 -1.68 4.73
C TYR A 218 17.99 -2.64 3.64
N LEU A 219 18.87 -2.99 2.69
CA LEU A 219 18.57 -3.98 1.66
C LEU A 219 18.40 -5.39 2.25
N GLN A 220 19.27 -5.78 3.18
CA GLN A 220 19.14 -7.03 3.93
C GLN A 220 17.85 -7.03 4.77
N LEU A 221 17.58 -5.95 5.50
CA LEU A 221 16.36 -5.79 6.28
C LEU A 221 15.10 -5.94 5.43
N LYS A 222 15.03 -5.25 4.28
CA LYS A 222 13.92 -5.38 3.32
C LYS A 222 13.76 -6.83 2.86
N THR A 223 14.86 -7.48 2.49
CA THR A 223 14.84 -8.87 2.02
C THR A 223 14.27 -9.82 3.07
N VAL A 224 14.63 -9.66 4.36
CA VAL A 224 14.12 -10.49 5.46
C VAL A 224 12.62 -10.29 5.67
N ILE A 225 12.16 -9.03 5.62
CA ILE A 225 10.75 -8.68 5.78
C ILE A 225 9.91 -9.24 4.62
N GLU A 226 10.36 -9.06 3.37
CA GLU A 226 9.64 -9.55 2.19
C GLU A 226 9.60 -11.08 2.14
N LYS A 227 10.68 -11.77 2.53
CA LYS A 227 10.70 -13.24 2.66
C LYS A 227 9.73 -13.77 3.70
N SER A 228 9.39 -12.95 4.71
CA SER A 228 8.38 -13.28 5.71
C SER A 228 6.95 -13.05 5.22
N GLY A 229 6.76 -12.68 3.95
CA GLY A 229 5.44 -12.42 3.35
C GLY A 229 4.82 -11.08 3.74
N VAL A 230 5.63 -10.14 4.24
CA VAL A 230 5.18 -8.82 4.68
C VAL A 230 5.46 -7.79 3.59
N LEU A 231 4.45 -7.01 3.22
CA LEU A 231 4.61 -5.96 2.21
C LEU A 231 5.50 -4.83 2.74
N VAL A 232 6.55 -4.46 2.03
CA VAL A 232 7.39 -3.30 2.39
C VAL A 232 6.87 -2.01 1.75
N THR A 233 6.82 -0.95 2.55
CA THR A 233 6.46 0.40 2.14
C THR A 233 7.59 1.35 2.47
N GLU A 234 8.18 1.96 1.45
CA GLU A 234 9.20 2.99 1.67
C GLU A 234 8.53 4.34 1.96
N ARG A 235 9.02 5.03 2.99
CA ARG A 235 8.52 6.33 3.45
C ARG A 235 9.68 7.34 3.57
N PRO A 236 9.44 8.64 3.33
CA PRO A 236 10.49 9.65 3.45
C PRO A 236 11.24 9.54 4.78
N LYS A 237 12.58 9.67 4.78
CA LYS A 237 13.39 9.60 6.02
C LYS A 237 12.91 10.62 7.08
N ALA A 238 12.32 11.74 6.66
CA ALA A 238 11.74 12.77 7.53
C ALA A 238 10.51 12.30 8.33
N ASP A 239 9.79 11.27 7.86
CA ASP A 239 8.65 10.70 8.60
C ASP A 239 9.14 10.02 9.90
N PHE A 240 10.38 9.50 9.91
CA PHE A 240 11.00 8.79 11.03
C PHE A 240 11.67 9.74 12.03
N SER A 241 10.95 10.78 12.46
CA SER A 241 11.43 11.76 13.44
C SER A 241 10.51 11.79 14.66
N SER A 242 11.08 11.65 15.85
CA SER A 242 10.35 11.59 17.12
C SER A 242 9.93 12.96 17.69
N LYS A 243 10.00 14.05 16.91
CA LYS A 243 9.74 15.42 17.41
C LYS A 243 8.33 15.59 18.00
N ASP A 244 7.32 15.10 17.27
CA ASP A 244 5.92 15.35 17.60
C ASP A 244 5.26 14.17 18.34
N ILE A 245 6.02 13.10 18.60
CA ILE A 245 5.45 11.82 19.06
C ILE A 245 4.70 11.92 20.39
N LYS A 246 5.21 12.74 21.32
CA LYS A 246 4.54 12.94 22.62
C LYS A 246 3.17 13.58 22.41
N GLN A 247 3.10 14.62 21.58
CA GLN A 247 1.86 15.33 21.28
C GLN A 247 0.87 14.43 20.53
N ASP A 248 1.35 13.63 19.59
CA ASP A 248 0.52 12.68 18.85
C ASP A 248 -0.06 11.60 19.79
N LEU A 249 0.76 11.05 20.69
CA LEU A 249 0.28 10.09 21.69
C LEU A 249 -0.75 10.70 22.65
N CYS A 250 -0.59 11.97 23.06
CA CYS A 250 -1.60 12.66 23.87
C CYS A 250 -2.97 12.75 23.17
N ARG A 251 -3.00 12.78 21.83
CA ARG A 251 -4.24 12.80 21.04
C ARG A 251 -4.80 11.41 20.77
N LEU A 252 -3.93 10.40 20.65
CA LEU A 252 -4.31 9.04 20.25
C LEU A 252 -4.67 8.13 21.42
N LEU A 253 -3.97 8.26 22.55
CA LEU A 253 -4.17 7.39 23.71
C LEU A 253 -5.45 7.74 24.45
N ILE A 254 -6.16 6.71 24.91
CA ILE A 254 -7.39 6.88 25.67
C ILE A 254 -7.05 7.35 27.08
N LYS A 255 -7.57 8.52 27.43
CA LYS A 255 -7.45 9.12 28.75
C LYS A 255 -8.58 8.64 29.67
N ASN A 256 -8.29 8.43 30.95
CA ASN A 256 -9.33 8.17 31.95
C ASN A 256 -10.18 9.42 32.19
N LYS A 257 -11.50 9.26 32.37
CA LYS A 257 -12.46 10.39 32.47
C LYS A 257 -12.10 11.42 33.54
N ASP A 258 -11.50 10.98 34.65
CA ASP A 258 -11.18 11.82 35.81
C ASP A 258 -9.73 12.32 35.84
N GLU A 259 -8.91 11.96 34.84
CA GLU A 259 -7.51 12.39 34.78
C GLU A 259 -7.44 13.85 34.30
N GLU A 260 -6.53 14.67 34.82
CA GLU A 260 -6.29 16.03 34.29
C GLU A 260 -5.38 15.95 33.06
N ASN A 261 -5.48 16.91 32.13
CA ASN A 261 -4.67 16.89 30.91
C ASN A 261 -3.17 16.91 31.23
N ASP A 262 -2.72 17.82 32.10
CA ASP A 262 -1.30 17.95 32.45
C ASP A 262 -0.74 16.66 33.08
N LYS A 263 -1.54 15.99 33.92
CA LYS A 263 -1.19 14.69 34.52
C LYS A 263 -1.06 13.59 33.47
N PHE A 264 -1.97 13.55 32.51
CA PHE A 264 -1.93 12.59 31.40
C PHE A 264 -0.71 12.80 30.50
N GLU A 265 -0.41 14.05 30.13
CA GLU A 265 0.78 14.36 29.32
C GLU A 265 2.09 14.03 30.04
N MET A 266 2.14 14.30 31.35
CA MET A 266 3.29 13.94 32.18
C MET A 266 3.45 12.42 32.24
N LYS A 267 2.35 11.67 32.44
CA LYS A 267 2.33 10.20 32.45
C LYS A 267 2.87 9.62 31.15
N ILE A 268 2.44 10.13 30.00
CA ILE A 268 2.98 9.70 28.69
C ILE A 268 4.48 9.97 28.64
N GLY A 269 4.93 11.16 29.04
CA GLY A 269 6.34 11.54 29.00
C GLY A 269 7.28 10.65 29.83
N VAL A 270 6.78 9.98 30.87
CA VAL A 270 7.57 9.10 31.75
C VAL A 270 7.42 7.61 31.44
N MET A 271 6.66 7.22 30.41
CA MET A 271 6.51 5.82 30.01
C MET A 271 7.86 5.20 29.61
N PRO A 272 8.16 3.95 30.01
CA PRO A 272 9.38 3.25 29.58
C PRO A 272 9.51 3.20 28.06
N GLU A 273 8.41 3.03 27.35
CA GLU A 273 8.35 3.01 25.89
C GLU A 273 8.80 4.35 25.28
N MET A 274 8.65 5.47 26.00
CA MET A 274 9.12 6.78 25.58
C MET A 274 10.63 6.97 25.76
N GLN A 275 11.33 6.02 26.38
CA GLN A 275 12.80 6.00 26.46
C GLN A 275 13.43 5.32 25.23
N MET A 276 12.66 4.56 24.45
CA MET A 276 13.11 3.86 23.24
C MET A 276 13.25 4.83 22.05
N GLU A 277 14.46 5.32 21.79
CA GLU A 277 14.73 6.39 20.81
C GLU A 277 14.38 6.02 19.36
N HIS A 278 14.81 4.85 18.90
CA HIS A 278 14.57 4.35 17.56
C HIS A 278 13.14 3.85 17.39
N ALA A 279 12.55 3.23 18.41
CA ALA A 279 11.15 2.79 18.35
C ALA A 279 10.19 3.98 18.26
N LYS A 280 10.44 5.09 18.97
CA LYS A 280 9.68 6.34 18.82
C LYS A 280 9.75 6.90 17.40
N CYS A 281 10.92 6.82 16.76
CA CYS A 281 11.09 7.27 15.38
C CYS A 281 10.29 6.40 14.41
N ALA A 282 10.32 5.08 14.60
CA ALA A 282 9.49 4.15 13.84
C ALA A 282 7.99 4.41 14.06
N LEU A 283 7.57 4.68 15.29
CA LEU A 283 6.17 4.97 15.64
C LEU A 283 5.66 6.25 14.95
N SER A 284 6.48 7.30 14.92
CA SER A 284 6.14 8.56 14.25
C SER A 284 5.82 8.33 12.77
N ALA A 285 6.62 7.51 12.09
CA ALA A 285 6.36 7.15 10.69
C ALA A 285 5.06 6.34 10.52
N ALA A 286 4.77 5.40 11.44
CA ALA A 286 3.54 4.62 11.40
C ALA A 286 2.28 5.48 11.61
N ILE A 287 2.32 6.42 12.56
CA ILE A 287 1.23 7.36 12.81
C ILE A 287 0.99 8.23 11.58
N LYS A 288 2.04 8.85 11.03
CA LYS A 288 1.93 9.71 9.83
C LYS A 288 1.41 8.95 8.62
N PHE A 289 1.86 7.71 8.42
CA PHE A 289 1.36 6.85 7.34
C PHE A 289 -0.15 6.60 7.47
N LEU A 290 -0.62 6.22 8.67
CA LEU A 290 -2.04 5.97 8.91
C LEU A 290 -2.88 7.26 8.86
N GLN A 291 -2.34 8.41 9.30
CA GLN A 291 -2.98 9.71 9.19
C GLN A 291 -3.11 10.18 7.74
N HIS A 292 -2.07 10.09 6.93
CA HIS A 292 -2.14 10.41 5.49
C HIS A 292 -3.22 9.60 4.78
N ILE A 293 -3.42 8.32 5.16
CA ILE A 293 -4.49 7.50 4.59
C ILE A 293 -5.88 7.94 5.10
N ARG A 294 -5.98 8.48 6.33
CA ARG A 294 -7.23 9.02 6.86
C ARG A 294 -7.59 10.37 6.25
N ASP A 295 -6.63 11.25 5.99
CA ASP A 295 -6.89 12.59 5.46
C ASP A 295 -7.38 12.56 4.00
N LEU A 296 -6.96 11.54 3.23
CA LEU A 296 -7.54 11.22 1.91
C LEU A 296 -9.04 10.88 1.96
N ARG A 297 -9.67 10.74 3.14
CA ARG A 297 -11.13 10.56 3.26
C ARG A 297 -11.93 11.85 3.09
N TYR A 298 -11.29 13.02 3.20
CA TYR A 298 -11.98 14.31 3.28
C TYR A 298 -11.66 15.28 2.13
N THR A 299 -10.89 14.85 1.14
CA THR A 299 -10.63 15.57 -0.12
C THR A 299 -11.34 14.90 -1.28
#